data_AF-A0A7X5PCZ6-F1
#
_entry.id   AF-A0A7X5PCZ6-F1
#
_cell.length_a   1.000
_cell.length_b   1.000
_cell.length_c   1.000
_cell.angle_alpha   90.00
_cell.angle_beta   90.00
_cell.angle_gamma   90.00
#
_symmetry.space_group_name_H-M   'P 1'
#
loop_
_entity.id
_entity.type
_entity.pdbx_description
1 polymer ?
#
loop_
_entity_poly.entity_id
_entity_poly.type
_entity_poly.pdbx_seq_one_letter_code
_entity_poly.pdbx_strand_id
1 'polypeptide(L)' 'MRLGENQKLVLEILEKEGVVENLGNTYRNFAKSAKQTTNKTILNFVEKVKELYPEASLTIGPRGGLGTATLRIR' A
#
# COMPACT_ATOMS: atom_id res chain seq x y z
N MET A 1 1.26 9.69 13.19
CA MET A 1 1.91 8.91 12.12
C MET A 1 2.43 9.83 11.02
N ARG A 2 3.71 9.76 10.61
CA ARG A 2 4.22 10.54 9.46
C ARG A 2 4.18 9.66 8.20
N LEU A 3 3.35 10.05 7.24
CA LEU A 3 3.28 9.42 5.91
C LEU A 3 4.00 10.28 4.87
N GLY A 4 4.71 9.62 3.96
CA GLY A 4 5.19 10.25 2.72
C GLY A 4 4.03 10.56 1.77
N GLU A 5 4.26 11.45 0.80
CA GLU A 5 3.24 11.92 -0.16
C GLU A 5 2.52 10.74 -0.86
N ASN A 6 3.27 9.80 -1.43
CA ASN A 6 2.69 8.61 -2.08
C ASN A 6 1.88 7.73 -1.11
N GLN A 7 2.31 7.63 0.16
CA GLN A 7 1.57 6.83 1.14
C GLN A 7 0.24 7.48 1.52
N LYS A 8 0.17 8.83 1.52
CA LYS A 8 -1.09 9.55 1.75
C LYS A 8 -2.07 9.31 0.60
N LEU A 9 -1.61 9.40 -0.65
CA LEU A 9 -2.45 9.14 -1.83
C LEU A 9 -2.99 7.70 -1.84
N VAL A 10 -2.14 6.72 -1.53
CA VAL A 10 -2.59 5.31 -1.44
C VAL A 10 -3.55 5.10 -0.27
N LEU A 11 -3.35 5.78 0.86
CA LEU A 11 -4.28 5.72 1.99
C LEU A 11 -5.65 6.28 1.63
N GLU A 12 -5.71 7.41 0.92
CA GLU A 12 -6.97 8.02 0.50
C GLU A 12 -7.80 7.07 -0.38
N ILE A 13 -7.15 6.36 -1.31
CA ILE A 13 -7.81 5.33 -2.12
C ILE A 13 -8.30 4.18 -1.24
N LEU A 14 -7.45 3.70 -0.32
CA LEU A 14 -7.81 2.61 0.58
C LEU A 14 -8.99 2.96 1.49
N GLU A 15 -9.05 4.18 2.03
CA GLU A 15 -10.14 4.65 2.89
C GLU A 15 -11.44 4.82 2.10
N LYS A 16 -11.35 5.27 0.84
CA LYS A 16 -12.51 5.47 -0.04
C LYS A 16 -13.09 4.16 -0.55
N GLU A 17 -12.24 3.25 -1.02
CA GLU A 17 -12.66 2.02 -1.71
C GLU A 17 -12.69 0.80 -0.78
N GLY A 18 -12.05 0.88 0.39
CA GLY A 18 -11.88 -0.24 1.32
C GLY A 18 -10.83 -1.26 0.87
N VAL A 19 -10.29 -1.12 -0.34
CA VAL A 19 -9.33 -2.03 -0.95
C VAL A 19 -8.39 -1.28 -1.89
N VAL A 20 -7.13 -1.71 -1.97
CA VAL A 20 -6.17 -1.31 -2.99
C VAL A 20 -5.62 -2.58 -3.63
N GLU A 21 -6.03 -2.82 -4.87
CA GLU A 21 -5.46 -3.86 -5.72
C GLU A 21 -4.16 -3.38 -6.35
N ASN A 22 -3.28 -4.31 -6.70
CA ASN A 22 -1.99 -4.02 -7.33
C ASN A 22 -1.14 -2.98 -6.55
N LEU A 23 -1.10 -3.12 -5.22
CA LEU A 23 -0.54 -2.16 -4.26
C LEU A 23 0.80 -1.58 -4.71
N GLY A 24 1.78 -2.43 -5.04
CA GLY A 24 3.10 -1.97 -5.46
C GLY A 24 3.10 -1.27 -6.82
N ASN A 25 2.20 -1.62 -7.74
CA ASN A 25 2.01 -0.88 -8.99
C ASN A 25 1.35 0.49 -8.73
N THR A 26 0.33 0.53 -7.89
CA THR A 26 -0.34 1.78 -7.47
C THR A 26 0.67 2.75 -6.86
N TYR A 27 1.54 2.26 -5.99
CA TYR A 27 2.68 3.01 -5.47
C TYR A 27 3.62 3.53 -6.55
N ARG A 28 3.97 2.70 -7.54
CA ARG A 28 4.85 3.09 -8.66
C ARG A 28 4.21 4.12 -9.59
N ASN A 29 2.89 4.07 -9.78
CA ASN A 29 2.16 5.03 -10.59
C ASN A 29 2.19 6.44 -9.98
N PHE A 30 2.22 6.56 -8.65
CA PHE A 30 2.37 7.84 -7.96
C PHE A 30 3.81 8.29 -7.79
N ALA A 31 4.77 7.39 -7.97
CA ALA A 31 6.17 7.70 -7.75
C ALA A 31 6.75 8.53 -8.90
N LYS A 32 7.33 9.68 -8.57
CA LYS A 32 8.10 10.49 -9.53
C LYS A 32 9.43 9.82 -9.92
N SER A 33 9.85 8.80 -9.17
CA SER A 33 11.05 8.00 -9.45
C SER A 33 10.92 6.62 -8.82
N ALA A 34 11.44 5.58 -9.51
CA ALA A 34 11.47 4.21 -8.99
C ALA A 34 12.19 4.06 -7.63
N LYS A 35 13.11 4.97 -7.29
CA LYS A 35 13.79 4.99 -5.98
C LYS A 35 12.86 5.34 -4.81
N GLN A 36 11.69 5.94 -5.08
CA GLN A 36 10.74 6.35 -4.04
C GLN A 36 9.86 5.21 -3.53
N THR A 37 9.79 4.09 -4.27
CA THR A 37 8.87 2.98 -3.99
C THR A 37 9.60 1.66 -3.90
N THR A 38 10.24 1.47 -2.75
CA THR A 38 10.85 0.20 -2.36
C THR A 38 9.84 -0.72 -1.69
N ASN A 39 10.10 -2.03 -1.72
CA ASN A 39 9.32 -3.00 -0.95
C ASN A 39 9.27 -2.65 0.54
N LYS A 40 10.36 -2.12 1.11
CA LYS A 40 10.41 -1.66 2.50
C LYS A 40 9.43 -0.52 2.77
N THR A 41 9.30 0.44 1.84
CA THR A 41 8.33 1.55 1.96
C THR A 41 6.89 1.05 1.96
N ILE A 42 6.58 0.06 1.11
CA ILE A 42 5.24 -0.54 0.99
C ILE A 42 4.91 -1.33 2.26
N LEU A 43 5.84 -2.15 2.77
CA LEU A 43 5.63 -2.92 4.00
C LEU A 43 5.42 -2.01 5.22
N ASN A 44 6.25 -0.97 5.37
CA ASN A 44 6.08 0.04 6.42
C ASN A 44 4.71 0.73 6.34
N PHE A 45 4.17 0.92 5.13
CA PHE A 45 2.82 1.45 4.97
C PHE A 45 1.76 0.45 5.45
N VAL A 46 1.89 -0.83 5.07
CA VAL A 46 0.96 -1.87 5.51
C VAL A 46 0.94 -2.00 7.04
N GLU A 47 2.10 -1.97 7.69
CA GLU A 47 2.20 -2.01 9.16
C GLU A 47 1.43 -0.84 9.80
N LYS A 48 1.67 0.37 9.31
CA LYS A 48 0.95 1.59 9.71
C LYS A 48 -0.55 1.52 9.47
N VAL A 49 -0.98 0.94 8.35
CA VAL A 49 -2.41 0.72 8.07
C VAL A 49 -3.00 -0.26 9.08
N LYS A 50 -2.28 -1.34 9.43
CA LYS A 50 -2.73 -2.30 10.45
C LYS A 50 -2.80 -1.70 11.86
N GLU A 51 -1.97 -0.71 12.17
CA GLU A 51 -2.08 0.05 13.43
C GLU A 51 -3.37 0.87 13.48
N LEU A 52 -3.83 1.40 12.34
CA LEU A 52 -5.06 2.20 12.24
C LEU A 52 -6.32 1.35 12.08
N TYR A 53 -6.20 0.26 11.32
CA TYR A 53 -7.26 -0.68 10.95
C TYR A 53 -6.79 -2.09 11.32
N PRO A 54 -7.01 -2.55 12.56
CA PRO A 54 -6.53 -3.85 13.02
C PRO A 54 -7.02 -5.04 12.17
N GLU A 55 -8.18 -4.91 11.53
CA GLU A 55 -8.75 -5.88 10.59
C GLU A 55 -8.09 -5.86 9.20
N ALA A 56 -7.14 -4.96 8.94
CA ALA A 56 -6.51 -4.83 7.63
C ALA A 56 -5.76 -6.12 7.23
N SER A 57 -6.04 -6.60 6.03
CA SER A 57 -5.43 -7.80 5.47
C SER A 57 -4.60 -7.48 4.23
N LEU A 58 -3.40 -8.06 4.17
CA LEU A 58 -2.53 -8.01 3.01
C LEU A 58 -2.49 -9.39 2.37
N THR A 59 -2.93 -9.49 1.12
CA THR A 59 -2.81 -10.69 0.29
C THR A 59 -1.69 -10.47 -0.72
N ILE A 60 -0.66 -11.31 -0.66
CA ILE A 60 0.45 -11.26 -1.62
C ILE A 60 -0.02 -11.82 -2.97
N GLY A 61 0.42 -11.23 -4.08
CA GLY A 61 0.04 -11.69 -5.40
C GLY A 61 0.59 -13.09 -5.74
N PRO A 62 0.09 -13.73 -6.81
CA PRO A 62 0.36 -15.15 -7.13
C PRO A 62 1.83 -15.48 -7.40
N ARG A 63 2.67 -14.48 -7.67
CA ARG A 63 4.13 -14.64 -7.87
C ARG A 63 4.96 -14.20 -6.65
N GLY A 64 4.34 -14.03 -5.48
CA GLY A 64 5.02 -13.64 -4.24
C GLY A 64 5.42 -12.15 -4.16
N GLY A 65 5.08 -11.35 -5.18
CA GLY A 65 5.48 -9.95 -5.26
C GLY A 65 4.48 -8.96 -4.63
N LEU A 66 5.00 -7.87 -4.07
CA LEU A 66 4.20 -6.74 -3.59
C LEU A 66 3.59 -5.90 -4.72
N GLY A 67 4.11 -6.04 -5.95
CA GLY A 67 3.58 -5.33 -7.13
C GLY A 67 2.10 -5.58 -7.36
N THR A 68 1.68 -6.83 -7.23
CA THR A 68 0.30 -7.29 -7.43
C THR A 68 -0.38 -7.66 -6.10
N ALA A 69 0.16 -7.20 -4.96
CA ALA A 69 -0.46 -7.45 -3.66
C ALA A 69 -1.77 -6.65 -3.53
N THR A 70 -2.68 -7.15 -2.73
CA THR A 70 -3.95 -6.50 -2.42
C THR A 70 -4.00 -6.20 -0.93
N LEU A 71 -4.28 -4.94 -0.59
CA LEU A 71 -4.48 -4.50 0.78
C LEU A 71 -5.95 -4.13 0.98
N ARG A 72 -6.57 -4.59 2.06
CA ARG A 72 -8.00 -4.40 2.31
C ARG A 72 -8.23 -4.03 3.77
N ILE A 73 -9.16 -3.10 4.02
CA ILE A 73 -9.58 -2.66 5.37
C ILE A 73 -11.08 -2.91 5.63
N ARG A 74 -11.81 -3.51 4.68
CA ARG A 74 -13.24 -3.87 4.78
C ARG A 74 -13.57 -5.19 4.10
#